data_AF-A0A661B504-F1
#
_entry.id   AF-A0A661B504-F1
#
_cell.length_a   1.000
_cell.length_b   1.000
_cell.length_c   1.000
_cell.angle_alpha   90.00
_cell.angle_beta   90.00
_cell.angle_gamma   90.00
#
_symmetry.space_group_name_H-M   'P 1'
#
loop_
_entity.id
_entity.type
_entity.pdbx_description
1 polymer ?
#
loop_
_entity_poly.entity_id
_entity_poly.type
_entity_poly.pdbx_seq_one_letter_code
_entity_poly.pdbx_strand_id
1 'polypeptide(L)'
;MAFQFKISKRAFWVIIIGFILYLIFFKNTEAAENTATIDISVEQEELVLGQIRVEDEGSFDLLEIPGDYRLRGEPGEPFLPVRTIFLSVPRGARFVSIKAIHLEETTLPGEYNIYPAQPPVPTVGSIFIRSSP
;
A
#
# COMPACT_ATOMS: atom_id res chain seq x y z
N MET A 1 -37.33 -18.76 -50.69
CA MET A 1 -36.16 -18.79 -51.58
C MET A 1 -34.93 -19.11 -50.72
N ALA A 2 -34.33 -20.29 -50.88
CA ALA A 2 -33.16 -20.71 -50.12
C ALA A 2 -31.90 -20.58 -51.00
N PHE A 3 -30.98 -19.69 -50.63
CA PHE A 3 -29.70 -19.51 -51.32
C PHE A 3 -28.72 -20.60 -50.85
N GLN A 4 -28.49 -21.61 -51.67
CA GLN A 4 -27.49 -22.66 -51.44
C GLN A 4 -26.10 -22.13 -51.85
N PHE A 5 -25.30 -21.69 -50.87
CA PHE A 5 -23.95 -21.19 -51.10
C PHE A 5 -22.95 -22.37 -51.12
N LYS A 6 -22.50 -22.78 -52.32
CA LYS A 6 -21.59 -23.92 -52.51
C LYS A 6 -20.14 -23.44 -52.41
N ILE A 7 -19.57 -23.45 -51.21
CA ILE A 7 -18.18 -23.03 -50.96
C ILE A 7 -17.22 -24.12 -51.45
N SER A 8 -16.23 -23.74 -52.28
CA SER A 8 -15.21 -24.68 -52.77
C SER A 8 -14.24 -25.06 -51.65
N LYS A 9 -13.69 -26.28 -51.68
CA LYS A 9 -12.71 -26.76 -50.67
C LYS A 9 -11.54 -25.80 -50.49
N ARG A 10 -11.09 -25.13 -51.56
CA ARG A 10 -10.01 -24.13 -51.53
C ARG A 10 -10.43 -22.86 -50.80
N ALA A 11 -11.65 -22.36 -51.03
CA ALA A 11 -12.19 -21.20 -50.33
C ALA A 11 -12.40 -21.46 -48.83
N PHE A 12 -12.79 -22.68 -48.46
CA PHE A 12 -12.93 -23.08 -47.06
C PHE A 12 -11.59 -23.01 -46.29
N TRP A 13 -10.50 -23.50 -46.88
CA TRP A 13 -9.17 -23.44 -46.27
C TRP A 13 -8.63 -22.01 -46.13
N VAL A 14 -8.91 -21.13 -47.09
CA VAL A 14 -8.51 -19.71 -47.00
C VAL A 14 -9.22 -18.99 -45.86
N ILE A 15 -10.52 -19.27 -45.64
CA ILE A 15 -11.28 -18.70 -44.53
C ILE A 15 -10.75 -19.20 -43.18
N ILE A 16 -10.43 -20.49 -43.07
CA ILE A 16 -9.85 -21.07 -41.86
C ILE A 16 -8.48 -20.44 -41.56
N ILE A 17 -7.60 -20.32 -42.56
CA ILE A 17 -6.28 -19.70 -42.39
C ILE A 17 -6.43 -18.23 -41.97
N GLY A 18 -7.35 -17.48 -42.59
CA GLY A 18 -7.64 -16.11 -42.21
C GLY A 18 -8.15 -15.98 -40.77
N PHE A 19 -9.01 -16.91 -40.33
CA PHE A 19 -9.53 -16.94 -38.96
C PHE A 19 -8.44 -17.32 -37.94
N ILE A 20 -7.57 -18.28 -38.27
CA ILE A 20 -6.42 -18.64 -37.43
C ILE A 20 -5.46 -17.46 -37.30
N LEU A 21 -5.14 -16.79 -38.40
CA LEU A 21 -4.32 -15.57 -38.38
C LEU A 21 -4.97 -14.48 -37.54
N TYR A 22 -6.29 -14.26 -37.69
CA TYR A 22 -7.04 -13.30 -36.88
C TYR A 22 -6.94 -13.60 -35.37
N LEU A 23 -7.08 -14.87 -34.97
CA LEU A 23 -6.94 -15.28 -33.57
C LEU A 23 -5.53 -15.09 -33.03
N ILE A 24 -4.49 -15.28 -33.86
CA ILE A 24 -3.10 -15.04 -33.47
C ILE A 24 -2.86 -13.54 -33.25
N PHE A 25 -3.35 -12.69 -34.17
CA PHE A 25 -3.17 -11.23 -34.05
C PHE A 25 -3.99 -10.62 -32.89
N PHE A 26 -5.20 -11.11 -32.60
CA PHE A 26 -6.03 -10.59 -31.51
C PHE A 26 -5.59 -11.03 -30.11
N LYS A 27 -4.98 -12.22 -29.97
CA LYS A 27 -4.54 -12.70 -28.66
C LYS A 27 -3.30 -12.00 -28.11
N ASN A 28 -2.52 -11.32 -28.96
CA ASN A 28 -1.27 -10.66 -28.57
C ASN A 28 -1.46 -9.21 -28.07
N THR A 29 -2.67 -8.80 -27.69
CA THR A 29 -2.84 -7.57 -26.91
C THR A 29 -2.54 -7.89 -25.44
N GLU A 30 -1.27 -8.11 -25.14
CA GLU A 30 -0.78 -8.06 -23.77
C GLU A 30 -0.88 -6.60 -23.32
N ALA A 31 -1.72 -6.33 -22.33
CA ALA A 31 -1.75 -5.03 -21.69
C ALA A 31 -0.36 -4.75 -21.13
N ALA A 32 0.24 -3.62 -21.51
CA ALA A 32 1.50 -3.18 -20.95
C ALA A 32 1.31 -2.99 -19.43
N GLU A 33 1.82 -3.93 -18.63
CA GLU A 33 1.85 -3.83 -17.17
C GLU A 33 3.04 -2.95 -16.80
N ASN A 34 2.75 -1.73 -16.35
CA ASN A 34 3.77 -0.83 -15.84
C ASN A 34 3.99 -1.10 -14.36
N THR A 35 5.15 -1.64 -14.01
CA THR A 35 5.58 -1.85 -12.62
C THR A 35 6.48 -0.70 -12.17
N ALA A 36 6.18 -0.13 -11.00
CA ALA A 36 7.05 0.81 -10.32
C ALA A 36 7.58 0.16 -9.04
N THR A 37 8.89 0.23 -8.82
CA THR A 37 9.55 -0.27 -7.60
C THR A 37 9.95 0.92 -6.74
N ILE A 38 9.70 0.83 -5.44
CA ILE A 38 10.15 1.80 -4.45
C ILE A 38 10.89 1.03 -3.37
N ASP A 39 12.15 1.40 -3.15
CA ASP A 39 12.98 0.82 -2.11
C ASP A 39 12.85 1.67 -0.84
N ILE A 40 12.56 1.01 0.29
CA ILE A 40 12.42 1.64 1.59
C ILE A 40 13.39 0.92 2.52
N SER A 41 14.35 1.66 3.06
CA SER A 41 15.31 1.17 4.05
C SER A 41 15.20 2.02 5.31
N VAL A 42 15.26 1.37 6.47
CA VAL A 42 15.32 2.01 7.78
C VAL A 42 16.51 1.40 8.50
N GLU A 43 17.44 2.25 8.93
CA GLU A 43 18.60 1.83 9.70
C GLU A 43 18.30 1.94 11.20
N GLN A 44 18.95 1.11 12.02
CA GLN A 44 18.66 1.08 13.46
C GLN A 44 19.07 2.39 14.15
N GLU A 45 20.11 3.04 13.63
CA GLU A 45 20.65 4.32 14.10
C GLU A 45 19.67 5.48 13.89
N GLU A 46 18.68 5.33 13.00
CA GLU A 46 17.64 6.32 12.78
C GLU A 46 16.50 6.22 13.82
N LEU A 47 16.43 5.14 14.60
CA LEU A 47 15.38 4.93 15.59
C LEU A 47 15.63 5.76 16.83
N VAL A 48 14.61 6.54 17.22
CA VAL A 48 14.60 7.33 18.44
C VAL A 48 13.62 6.70 19.42
N LEU A 49 14.12 6.31 20.59
CA LEU A 49 13.31 5.79 21.69
C LEU A 49 13.05 6.90 22.71
N GLY A 50 11.81 7.35 22.80
CA GLY A 50 11.30 8.22 23.85
C GLY A 50 10.62 7.45 24.98
N GLN A 51 10.38 8.11 26.11
CA GLN A 51 9.59 7.56 27.22
C GLN A 51 8.45 8.49 27.59
N ILE A 52 7.25 7.94 27.70
CA ILE A 52 6.04 8.62 28.16
C ILE A 52 5.66 8.02 29.52
N ARG A 53 5.37 8.87 30.51
CA ARG A 53 4.75 8.44 31.76
C ARG A 53 3.29 8.87 31.80
N VAL A 54 2.43 7.92 32.12
CA VAL A 54 1.00 8.10 32.38
C VAL A 54 0.80 7.86 33.87
N GLU A 55 0.19 8.82 34.56
CA GLU A 55 0.10 8.86 36.04
C GLU A 55 -0.46 7.56 36.64
N ASP A 56 -1.46 6.96 36.00
CA ASP A 56 -2.15 5.76 36.50
C ASP A 56 -1.77 4.45 35.78
N GLU A 57 -1.07 4.51 34.65
CA GLU A 57 -0.79 3.34 33.79
C GLU A 57 0.71 3.00 33.69
N GLY A 58 1.59 3.85 34.22
CA GLY A 58 3.03 3.62 34.27
C GLY A 58 3.80 4.25 33.12
N SER A 59 4.94 3.66 32.77
CA SER A 59 5.83 4.15 31.70
C SER A 59 5.70 3.31 30.43
N PHE A 60 5.64 4.01 29.30
CA PHE A 60 5.61 3.44 27.97
C PHE A 60 6.77 3.96 27.14
N ASP A 61 7.20 3.14 26.20
CA ASP A 61 8.20 3.48 25.21
C ASP A 61 7.51 4.05 23.97
N LEU A 62 8.10 5.10 23.41
CA LEU A 62 7.66 5.73 22.17
C LEU A 62 8.74 5.53 21.11
N LEU A 63 8.43 4.76 20.08
CA LEU A 63 9.35 4.52 18.97
C LEU A 63 9.09 5.52 17.86
N GLU A 64 10.06 6.38 17.56
CA GLU A 64 9.98 7.37 16.49
C GLU A 64 11.07 7.14 15.45
N ILE A 65 10.73 7.38 14.19
CA ILE A 65 11.71 7.48 13.09
C ILE A 65 11.61 8.93 12.58
N PRO A 66 12.69 9.72 12.60
CA PRO A 66 12.68 11.08 12.06
C PRO A 66 12.31 11.11 10.57
N GLY A 67 11.82 12.25 10.09
CA GLY A 67 11.54 12.47 8.67
C GLY A 67 10.05 12.39 8.32
N ASP A 68 9.70 11.59 7.30
CA ASP A 68 8.34 11.50 6.73
C ASP A 68 7.48 10.39 7.36
N TYR A 69 7.94 9.81 8.47
CA TYR A 69 7.20 8.85 9.26
C TYR A 69 6.21 9.57 10.19
N ARG A 70 5.05 8.96 10.38
CA ARG A 70 4.04 9.41 11.32
C ARG A 70 3.61 8.24 12.19
N LEU A 71 3.41 8.50 13.47
CA LEU A 71 2.86 7.51 14.37
C LEU A 71 1.42 7.18 13.98
N ARG A 72 1.11 5.89 13.89
CA ARG A 72 -0.21 5.38 13.57
C ARG A 72 -0.46 4.05 14.28
N GLY A 73 -1.71 3.84 14.67
CA GLY A 73 -2.21 2.62 15.29
C GLY A 73 -3.71 2.78 15.51
N GLU A 74 -4.43 1.66 15.60
CA GLU A 74 -5.82 1.71 16.05
C GLU A 74 -5.87 1.96 17.57
N PRO A 75 -6.95 2.56 18.11
CA PRO A 75 -7.02 2.85 19.54
C PRO A 75 -6.77 1.61 20.41
N GLY A 76 -5.79 1.70 21.31
CA GLY A 76 -5.34 0.60 22.17
C GLY A 76 -4.29 -0.34 21.56
N GLU A 77 -4.00 -0.24 20.26
CA GLU A 77 -2.89 -0.96 19.61
C GLU A 77 -1.58 -0.17 19.73
N PRO A 78 -0.40 -0.81 19.57
CA PRO A 78 0.89 -0.13 19.60
C PRO A 78 0.95 1.05 18.62
N PHE A 79 1.37 2.23 19.12
CA PHE A 79 1.50 3.42 18.29
C PHE A 79 2.86 3.44 17.59
N LEU A 80 2.89 2.92 16.35
CA LEU A 80 4.14 2.65 15.62
C LEU A 80 4.37 3.65 14.48
N PRO A 81 5.64 3.89 14.08
CA PRO A 81 5.96 4.78 12.97
C PRO A 81 5.57 4.14 11.63
N VAL A 82 4.84 4.90 10.81
CA VAL A 82 4.38 4.49 9.48
C VAL A 82 4.75 5.56 8.46
N ARG A 83 5.33 5.12 7.33
CA ARG A 83 5.62 5.98 6.19
C ARG A 83 4.49 5.91 5.17
N THR A 84 4.00 7.07 4.72
CA THR A 84 2.98 7.15 3.65
C THR A 84 3.64 7.58 2.35
N ILE A 85 3.54 6.75 1.32
CA ILE A 85 4.13 7.03 0.01
C ILE A 85 3.03 7.37 -0.99
N PHE A 86 3.21 8.49 -1.69
CA PHE A 86 2.28 8.96 -2.72
C PHE A 86 2.82 8.60 -4.10
N LEU A 87 2.04 7.81 -4.85
CA LEU A 87 2.37 7.38 -6.20
C LEU A 87 1.49 8.11 -7.23
N SER A 88 2.12 8.65 -8.25
CA SER A 88 1.40 9.26 -9.38
C SER A 88 0.92 8.19 -10.35
N VAL A 89 -0.39 8.13 -10.57
CA VAL A 89 -1.00 7.21 -11.52
C VAL A 89 -1.31 7.94 -12.83
N PRO A 90 -0.80 7.47 -13.98
CA PRO A 90 -1.16 8.04 -15.27
C PRO A 90 -2.67 8.03 -15.49
N ARG A 91 -3.19 9.06 -16.18
CA ARG A 91 -4.61 9.16 -16.51
C ARG A 91 -5.06 7.93 -17.31
N GLY A 92 -6.08 7.24 -16.81
CA GLY A 92 -6.61 6.02 -17.43
C GLY A 92 -5.94 4.72 -16.99
N ALA A 93 -4.85 4.79 -16.21
CA ALA A 93 -4.29 3.63 -15.53
C ALA A 93 -5.05 3.34 -14.23
N ARG A 94 -5.01 2.08 -13.79
CA ARG A 94 -5.57 1.63 -12.50
C ARG A 94 -4.52 0.83 -11.75
N PHE A 95 -4.47 0.97 -10.44
CA PHE A 95 -3.70 0.04 -9.61
C PHE A 95 -4.35 -1.34 -9.67
N VAL A 96 -3.55 -2.35 -9.95
CA VAL A 96 -4.00 -3.75 -9.99
C VAL A 96 -3.52 -4.50 -8.76
N SER A 97 -2.26 -4.30 -8.37
CA SER A 97 -1.68 -4.92 -7.18
C SER A 97 -0.55 -4.10 -6.59
N ILE A 98 -0.28 -4.31 -5.32
CA ILE A 98 0.92 -3.86 -4.61
C ILE A 98 1.58 -5.12 -4.06
N LYS A 99 2.89 -5.26 -4.28
CA LYS A 99 3.69 -6.37 -3.76
C LYS A 99 4.81 -5.80 -2.91
N ALA A 100 4.82 -6.15 -1.62
CA ALA A 100 5.96 -5.88 -0.76
C ALA A 100 7.02 -6.95 -1.02
N ILE A 101 8.22 -6.53 -1.37
CA ILE A 101 9.38 -7.41 -1.45
C ILE A 101 10.21 -7.12 -0.20
N HIS A 102 10.14 -8.02 0.77
CA HIS A 102 10.96 -7.93 1.99
C HIS A 102 12.40 -8.22 1.62
N LEU A 103 13.27 -7.22 1.79
CA LEU A 103 14.70 -7.34 1.50
C LEU A 103 15.47 -7.81 2.72
N GLU A 104 15.19 -7.21 3.88
CA GLU A 104 15.89 -7.45 5.13
C GLU A 104 14.95 -7.21 6.32
N GLU A 105 15.17 -7.96 7.41
CA GLU A 105 14.46 -7.82 8.68
C GLU A 105 15.48 -7.86 9.81
N THR A 106 15.42 -6.88 10.70
CA THR A 106 16.30 -6.77 11.87
C THR A 106 15.47 -6.74 13.13
N THR A 107 15.75 -7.66 14.06
CA THR A 107 15.10 -7.69 15.37
C THR A 107 15.75 -6.66 16.30
N LEU A 108 14.93 -5.77 16.86
CA LEU A 108 15.40 -4.84 17.89
C LEU A 108 15.61 -5.60 19.22
N PRO A 109 16.79 -5.48 19.87
CA PRO A 109 17.05 -6.17 21.12
C PRO A 109 16.25 -5.55 22.27
N GLY A 110 15.83 -6.36 23.23
CA GLY A 110 15.14 -5.92 24.45
C GLY A 110 13.64 -6.20 24.46
N GLU A 111 12.99 -5.79 25.55
CA GLU A 111 11.53 -5.81 25.71
C GLU A 111 11.03 -4.37 25.74
N TYR A 112 9.96 -4.11 24.99
CA TYR A 112 9.41 -2.76 24.82
C TYR A 112 7.94 -2.74 25.24
N ASN A 113 7.57 -1.73 26.03
CA ASN A 113 6.18 -1.48 26.38
C ASN A 113 5.66 -0.29 25.55
N ILE A 114 5.34 -0.55 24.28
CA ILE A 114 5.00 0.52 23.33
C ILE A 114 3.74 1.25 23.75
N TYR A 115 3.80 2.58 23.71
CA TYR A 115 2.67 3.46 24.01
C TYR A 115 1.47 3.13 23.11
N PRO A 116 0.28 2.89 23.68
CA PRO A 116 -0.91 2.57 22.89
C PRO A 116 -1.46 3.81 22.19
N ALA A 117 -1.90 3.65 20.95
CA ALA A 117 -2.51 4.72 20.18
C ALA A 117 -3.80 5.18 20.86
N GLN A 118 -3.97 6.49 20.96
CA GLN A 118 -5.12 7.11 21.61
C GLN A 118 -6.25 7.36 20.61
N PRO A 119 -7.53 7.26 21.03
CA PRO A 119 -8.64 7.62 20.17
C PRO A 119 -8.58 9.11 19.80
N PRO A 120 -9.12 9.50 18.63
CA PRO A 120 -9.13 10.90 18.21
C PRO A 120 -9.92 11.74 19.22
N VAL A 121 -9.25 12.74 19.79
CA VAL A 121 -9.87 13.70 20.71
C VAL A 121 -10.37 14.90 19.91
N PRO A 122 -11.64 15.34 20.07
CA PRO A 122 -12.14 16.54 19.41
C PRO A 122 -11.31 17.77 19.82
N THR A 123 -10.87 18.55 18.84
CA THR A 123 -10.20 19.85 19.08
C THR A 123 -11.19 20.98 19.44
N VAL A 124 -12.49 20.69 19.56
CA VAL A 124 -13.51 21.68 19.91
C VAL A 124 -13.78 21.65 21.41
N GLY A 125 -13.00 22.43 22.15
CA GLY A 125 -13.21 22.68 23.57
C GLY A 125 -12.29 23.77 24.06
N SER A 126 -12.82 24.98 24.25
CA SER A 126 -12.13 26.07 24.96
C SER A 126 -11.60 25.53 26.28
N ILE A 127 -10.28 25.45 26.42
CA ILE A 127 -9.62 25.16 27.69
C ILE A 127 -9.92 26.35 28.60
N PHE A 128 -10.95 26.24 29.43
CA PHE A 128 -11.08 27.07 30.62
C PHE A 128 -10.00 26.60 31.58
N ILE A 129 -8.81 27.23 31.51
CA ILE A 129 -7.85 27.14 32.60
C ILE A 129 -8.56 27.80 33.78
N ARG A 130 -9.11 26.98 34.68
CA ARG A 130 -9.61 27.44 35.96
C ARG A 130 -8.36 27.80 36.78
N SER A 131 -7.83 29.01 36.59
CA SER A 131 -6.91 29.60 37.56
C SER A 131 -7.69 29.74 38.86
N SER A 132 -7.49 28.79 39.77
CA SER A 132 -7.99 28.93 41.13
C SER A 132 -7.20 30.06 41.82
N PRO A 133 -7.86 30.85 42.68
CA PRO A 133 -7.33 32.09 43.26
C PRO A 133 -6.17 31.88 44.23
#